data_AF-A0A485C5J7-F1
#
_entry.id   AF-A0A485C5J7-F1
#
_cell.length_a   1.000
_cell.length_b   1.000
_cell.length_c   1.000
_cell.angle_alpha   90.00
_cell.angle_beta   90.00
_cell.angle_gamma   90.00
#
_symmetry.space_group_name_H-M   'P 1'
#
loop_
_entity.id
_entity.type
_entity.pdbx_description
1 polymer ?
#
loop_
_entity_poly.entity_id
_entity_poly.type
_entity_poly.pdbx_seq_one_letter_code
_entity_poly.pdbx_strand_id
1 'polypeptide(L)' 'MTIVSENSIDGDIWTTLMYGMGVEKGCAALRARPDIEAIFVTKAKEVVLSSSHHYRFTLLDNDYRLTGSTV' A
#
# COMPACT_ATOMS: atom_id res chain seq x y z
N MET A 1 4.12 5.30 -4.13
CA MET A 1 3.56 4.02 -3.67
C MET A 1 4.71 3.17 -3.16
N THR A 2 4.48 2.43 -2.08
CA THR A 2 5.49 1.56 -1.45
C THR A 2 4.92 0.17 -1.26
N ILE A 3 5.72 -0.86 -1.51
CA ILE A 3 5.42 -2.27 -1.24
C ILE A 3 6.30 -2.74 -0.08
N VAL A 4 5.71 -3.54 0.80
CA VAL A 4 6.39 -4.27 1.88
C VAL A 4 6.21 -5.76 1.59
N SER A 5 7.32 -6.46 1.40
CA SER A 5 7.38 -7.89 1.08
C SER A 5 8.64 -8.51 1.67
N GLU A 6 8.64 -9.83 1.86
CA GLU A 6 9.81 -10.57 2.34
C GLU A 6 10.97 -10.55 1.32
N ASN A 7 10.67 -10.78 0.04
CA ASN A 7 11.66 -10.73 -1.02
C ASN A 7 11.61 -9.39 -1.76
N SER A 8 12.77 -8.85 -2.10
CA SER A 8 12.88 -7.59 -2.86
C SER A 8 12.35 -7.69 -4.30
N ILE A 9 12.45 -8.88 -4.91
CA ILE A 9 11.92 -9.12 -6.25
C ILE A 9 10.40 -9.00 -6.31
N ASP A 10 9.70 -9.46 -5.27
CA ASP A 10 8.25 -9.27 -5.15
C ASP A 10 7.93 -7.78 -5.04
N GLY A 11 8.72 -7.02 -4.27
CA GLY A 11 8.58 -5.57 -4.18
C GLY A 11 8.62 -4.87 -5.55
N ASP A 12 9.55 -5.25 -6.42
CA ASP A 12 9.73 -4.63 -7.75
C ASP A 12 8.62 -5.02 -8.75
N ILE A 13 8.18 -6.29 -8.72
CA ILE A 13 7.06 -6.77 -9.52
C ILE A 13 5.77 -6.05 -9.10
N TRP A 14 5.49 -6.05 -7.81
CA TRP A 14 4.22 -5.55 -7.29
C TRP A 14 4.14 -4.03 -7.30
N THR A 15 5.25 -3.29 -7.14
CA THR A 15 5.22 -1.82 -7.24
C THR A 15 4.80 -1.39 -8.65
N THR A 16 5.28 -2.08 -9.68
CA THR A 16 4.93 -1.82 -11.09
C THR A 16 3.46 -2.16 -11.37
N LEU A 17 3.00 -3.34 -10.94
CA LEU A 17 1.61 -3.76 -11.11
C LEU A 17 0.64 -2.81 -10.39
N MET A 18 0.93 -2.46 -9.14
CA MET A 18 0.07 -1.62 -8.33
C MET A 18 0.00 -0.18 -8.85
N TYR A 19 1.11 0.36 -9.35
CA TYR A 19 1.12 1.67 -9.99
C TYR A 19 0.19 1.71 -11.21
N GLY A 20 0.19 0.64 -12.02
CA GLY A 20 -0.71 0.53 -13.18
C GLY A 20 -2.18 0.31 -12.82
N MET A 21 -2.45 -0.43 -11.73
CA MET A 21 -3.83 -0.73 -11.29
C MET A 21 -4.51 0.42 -10.55
N GLY A 22 -3.74 1.25 -9.85
CA GLY A 22 -4.27 2.27 -8.96
C GLY A 22 -4.79 1.71 -7.63
N VAL A 23 -5.29 2.59 -6.76
CA VAL A 23 -5.59 2.28 -5.36
C VAL A 23 -6.66 1.20 -5.21
N GLU A 24 -7.84 1.36 -5.82
CA GLU A 24 -8.97 0.45 -5.61
C GLU A 24 -8.68 -0.97 -6.10
N LYS A 25 -8.24 -1.10 -7.37
CA LYS A 25 -7.91 -2.41 -7.96
C LYS A 25 -6.68 -3.02 -7.30
N GLY A 26 -5.70 -2.19 -6.91
CA GLY A 26 -4.52 -2.64 -6.20
C GLY A 26 -4.86 -3.24 -4.83
N CYS A 27 -5.66 -2.54 -4.01
CA CYS A 27 -6.14 -3.06 -2.73
C CYS A 27 -6.94 -4.35 -2.92
N ALA A 28 -7.76 -4.44 -3.97
CA ALA A 28 -8.51 -5.66 -4.28
C ALA A 28 -7.63 -6.86 -4.62
N ALA A 29 -6.55 -6.64 -5.39
CA ALA A 29 -5.59 -7.68 -5.73
C ALA A 29 -4.77 -8.12 -4.50
N LEU A 30 -4.39 -7.18 -3.63
CA LEU A 30 -3.59 -7.48 -2.43
C LEU A 30 -4.34 -8.30 -1.37
N ARG A 31 -5.68 -8.26 -1.33
CA ARG A 31 -6.46 -9.15 -0.44
C ARG A 31 -6.21 -10.64 -0.69
N ALA A 32 -5.77 -11.02 -1.89
CA ALA A 32 -5.42 -12.40 -2.22
C ALA A 32 -3.95 -12.75 -1.89
N ARG A 33 -3.15 -11.78 -1.41
CA ARG A 33 -1.72 -11.89 -1.12
C ARG A 33 -1.40 -11.27 0.25
N PRO A 34 -1.75 -11.94 1.36
CA PRO A 34 -1.50 -11.43 2.71
C PRO A 34 0.00 -11.28 3.03
N ASP A 35 0.86 -11.93 2.24
CA ASP A 35 2.32 -11.82 2.29
C ASP A 35 2.87 -10.51 1.71
N ILE A 36 2.01 -9.69 1.08
CA ILE A 36 2.40 -8.45 0.41
C ILE A 36 1.51 -7.32 0.92
N GLU A 37 2.15 -6.32 1.52
CA GLU A 37 1.46 -5.13 1.98
C GLU A 37 1.87 -3.91 1.16
N ALA A 38 1.02 -2.90 1.13
CA ALA A 38 1.24 -1.70 0.35
C ALA A 38 0.79 -0.43 1.07
N ILE A 39 1.50 0.64 0.77
CA ILE A 39 1.18 2.01 1.17
C ILE A 39 0.99 2.83 -0.10
N PHE A 40 -0.24 3.30 -0.32
CA PHE A 40 -0.57 4.22 -1.38
C PHE A 40 -0.58 5.64 -0.84
N VAL A 41 0.01 6.56 -1.59
CA VAL A 41 -0.06 8.00 -1.34
C VAL A 41 -0.68 8.64 -2.58
N THR A 42 -1.80 9.31 -2.41
CA THR A 42 -2.58 9.87 -3.52
C THR A 42 -2.29 11.37 -3.69
N LYS A 43 -2.67 11.92 -4.85
CA LYS A 43 -2.59 13.37 -5.10
C LYS A 43 -3.54 14.20 -4.22
N ALA A 44 -4.55 13.57 -3.63
CA ALA A 44 -5.45 14.19 -2.66
C ALA A 44 -4.84 14.27 -1.24
N LYS A 45 -3.54 13.98 -1.10
CA LYS A 45 -2.83 13.84 0.18
C LYS A 45 -3.45 12.76 1.08
N GLU A 46 -4.01 11.71 0.48
CA GLU A 46 -4.51 10.57 1.25
C GLU A 46 -3.47 9.46 1.29
N VAL A 47 -3.37 8.82 2.46
CA VAL A 47 -2.58 7.62 2.67
C VAL A 47 -3.53 6.45 2.86
N VAL A 48 -3.40 5.43 2.03
CA VAL A 48 -4.18 4.18 2.11
C VAL A 48 -3.23 3.03 2.36
N LEU A 49 -3.53 2.22 3.38
CA LEU A 49 -2.76 1.03 3.71
C LEU A 49 -3.55 -0.18 3.18
N SER A 50 -2.90 -1.15 2.54
CA SER A 50 -3.60 -2.42 2.27
C SER A 50 -3.86 -3.13 3.60
N SER A 51 -2.81 -3.36 4.37
CA SER A 51 -2.80 -3.90 5.73
C SER A 51 -1.55 -3.38 6.46
N SER A 52 -1.41 -3.69 7.75
CA SER A 52 -0.27 -3.25 8.58
C SER A 52 0.20 -4.34 9.55
N HIS A 53 0.20 -5.60 9.10
CA HIS A 53 0.64 -6.76 9.87
C HIS A 53 2.17 -6.87 9.91
N HIS A 54 2.87 -6.43 8.87
CA HIS A 54 4.32 -6.59 8.72
C HIS A 54 5.11 -5.30 9.00
N TYR A 55 4.43 -4.19 9.28
CA TYR A 55 5.09 -2.91 9.60
C TYR A 55 4.26 -2.04 10.55
N ARG A 56 4.92 -1.04 11.14
CA ARG A 56 4.27 0.03 11.89
C ARG A 56 4.27 1.31 11.07
N PHE A 57 3.11 1.95 10.96
CA PHE A 57 2.96 3.22 10.25
C PHE A 57 2.71 4.36 11.24
N THR A 58 3.44 5.45 11.08
CA THR A 58 3.20 6.70 11.81
C THR A 58 3.10 7.82 10.80
N LEU A 59 1.96 8.51 10.78
CA LEU A 59 1.81 9.71 9.98
C LEU A 59 2.54 10.87 10.67
N LEU A 60 3.52 11.46 9.99
CA LEU A 60 4.32 12.56 10.54
C LEU A 60 3.91 13.93 9.98
N ASP A 61 3.34 13.96 8.78
CA ASP A 61 2.89 15.17 8.10
C ASP A 61 1.37 15.27 8.18
N ASN A 62 0.88 16.30 8.88
CA ASN A 62 -0.54 16.53 9.14
C ASN A 62 -1.30 17.10 7.94
N ASP A 63 -0.60 17.48 6.87
CA ASP A 63 -1.23 17.82 5.59
C ASP A 63 -1.84 16.60 4.90
N TYR A 64 -1.41 15.40 5.30
CA TYR A 64 -1.92 14.14 4.79
C TYR A 64 -3.00 13.58 5.70
N ARG A 65 -3.86 12.75 5.13
CA ARG A 65 -4.93 12.06 5.84
C ARG A 65 -4.83 10.56 5.62
N LEU A 66 -4.75 9.80 6.70
CA LEU A 66 -4.92 8.35 6.67
C LEU A 66 -6.40 8.02 6.45
N THR A 67 -6.76 7.36 5.34
CA THR A 67 -8.16 7.11 4.95
C THR A 67 -8.63 5.67 5.15
N GLY A 68 -7.80 4.80 5.73
CA GLY A 68 -8.19 3.47 6.20
C GLY A 68 -7.35 2.33 5.61
N SER A 69 -7.36 1.20 6.33
CA SER A 69 -6.74 -0.06 5.89
C SER A 69 -7.80 -0.94 5.23
N THR A 70 -7.60 -1.40 4.00
CA THR A 70 -8.50 -2.39 3.40
C THR A 70 -8.20 -3.78 3.95
N VAL A 71 -8.80 -4.10 5.10
CA VAL A 71 -8.77 -5.44 5.71
C VAL A 71 -8.94 -6.56 4.69
#